data_AF-A0A382F960-F1
#
_entry.id   AF-A0A382F960-F1
#
_cell.length_a   1.000
_cell.length_b   1.000
_cell.length_c   1.000
_cell.angle_alpha   90.00
_cell.angle_beta   90.00
_cell.angle_gamma   90.00
#
_symmetry.space_group_name_H-M   'P 1'
#
loop_
_entity.id
_entity.type
_entity.pdbx_description
1 polymer ?
#
loop_
_entity_poly.entity_id
_entity_poly.type
_entity_poly.pdbx_seq_one_letter_code
_entity_poly.pdbx_strand_id
1 'polypeptide(L)'
;MSSQLKNNLKRCTPPILVNKTKDLINYIDFLKYKEIVKNNVELKDKHKGGRCFLLGSGPSIKDENLKPLKNEIVFALNNFYVHDDFPEIMSGDVEKYYMTAPIHPPQIEKEWKDWFSDMENNMPKNVNLIFGISNQINTAKSILDHQNLFENH
;
A
#
# COMPACT_ATOMS: atom_id res chain seq x y z
N MET A 1 -3.16 18.93 27.33
CA MET A 1 -2.90 18.27 28.63
C MET A 1 -2.54 16.78 28.51
N SER A 2 -3.12 15.98 27.60
CA SER A 2 -2.81 14.53 27.52
C SER A 2 -1.41 14.17 26.98
N SER A 3 -0.77 15.06 26.20
CA SER A 3 0.52 14.75 25.56
C SER A 3 1.71 14.81 26.53
N GLN A 4 1.75 15.77 27.45
CA GLN A 4 2.84 15.90 28.43
C GLN A 4 2.85 14.74 29.44
N LEU A 5 1.67 14.32 29.92
CA LEU A 5 1.57 13.17 30.83
C LEU A 5 2.01 11.86 30.14
N LYS A 6 1.56 11.63 28.89
CA LYS A 6 2.00 10.49 28.07
C LYS A 6 3.51 10.50 27.83
N ASN A 7 4.09 11.67 27.57
CA ASN A 7 5.53 11.82 27.33
C ASN A 7 6.36 11.58 28.60
N ASN A 8 5.86 12.01 29.76
CA ASN A 8 6.51 11.76 31.05
C ASN A 8 6.45 10.28 31.46
N LEU A 9 5.29 9.62 31.30
CA LEU A 9 5.20 8.17 31.55
C LEU A 9 6.16 7.38 30.65
N LYS A 10 6.20 7.69 29.34
CA LYS A 10 7.12 7.02 28.40
C LYS A 10 8.60 7.17 28.77
N ARG A 11 8.99 8.25 29.45
CA ARG A 11 10.38 8.45 29.92
C ARG A 11 10.73 7.55 31.10
N CYS A 12 9.77 7.21 31.93
CA CYS A 12 9.97 6.41 33.15
C CYS A 12 9.72 4.92 32.94
N THR A 13 8.98 4.54 31.89
CA THR A 13 8.72 3.14 31.57
C THR A 13 9.90 2.53 30.79
N PRO A 14 10.47 1.40 31.23
CA PRO A 14 11.50 0.69 30.48
C PRO A 14 11.10 0.45 29.01
N PRO A 15 11.99 0.69 28.03
CA PRO A 15 11.67 0.53 26.61
C PRO A 15 11.09 -0.83 26.24
N ILE A 16 11.53 -1.89 26.93
CA ILE A 16 11.03 -3.25 26.75
C ILE A 16 9.53 -3.34 27.04
N LEU A 17 9.05 -2.70 28.11
CA LEU A 17 7.63 -2.71 28.48
C LEU A 17 6.80 -1.84 27.52
N VAL A 18 7.34 -0.70 27.10
CA VAL A 18 6.70 0.16 26.09
C VAL A 18 6.55 -0.58 24.75
N ASN A 19 7.57 -1.33 24.33
CA ASN A 19 7.53 -2.10 23.08
C ASN A 19 6.53 -3.25 23.20
N LYS A 20 6.59 -4.06 24.27
CA LYS A 20 5.65 -5.17 24.48
C LYS A 20 4.18 -4.72 24.53
N THR A 21 3.90 -3.60 25.17
CA THR A 21 2.54 -3.04 25.22
C THR A 21 2.09 -2.54 23.84
N LYS A 22 2.97 -1.88 23.09
CA LYS A 22 2.70 -1.48 21.70
C LYS A 22 2.45 -2.68 20.79
N ASP A 23 3.25 -3.74 20.91
CA ASP A 23 3.10 -4.98 20.14
C ASP A 23 1.76 -5.65 20.43
N LEU A 24 1.34 -5.70 21.69
CA LEU A 24 0.03 -6.22 22.07
C LEU A 24 -1.11 -5.41 21.46
N ILE A 25 -1.03 -4.08 21.51
CA ILE A 25 -2.04 -3.19 20.91
C ILE A 25 -2.10 -3.43 19.39
N ASN A 26 -0.94 -3.43 18.72
CA ASN A 26 -0.85 -3.69 17.28
C ASN A 26 -1.42 -5.07 16.91
N TYR A 27 -1.17 -6.09 17.73
CA TYR A 27 -1.72 -7.43 17.53
C TYR A 27 -3.25 -7.44 17.66
N ILE A 28 -3.79 -6.81 18.71
CA ILE A 28 -5.25 -6.66 18.88
C ILE A 28 -5.88 -5.92 17.70
N ASP A 29 -5.25 -4.86 17.21
CA ASP A 29 -5.70 -4.15 16.02
C ASP A 29 -5.64 -5.02 14.76
N PHE A 30 -4.57 -5.79 14.59
CA PHE A 30 -4.41 -6.73 13.48
C PHE A 30 -5.52 -7.80 13.46
N LEU A 31 -5.99 -8.28 14.61
CA LEU A 31 -7.05 -9.29 14.68
C LEU A 31 -8.34 -8.85 13.97
N LYS A 32 -8.62 -7.55 13.85
CA LYS A 32 -9.76 -7.01 13.08
C LYS A 32 -9.67 -7.36 11.60
N TYR A 33 -8.47 -7.51 11.07
CA TYR A 33 -8.19 -7.78 9.66
C TYR A 33 -7.80 -9.24 9.39
N LYS A 34 -7.85 -10.12 10.41
CA LYS A 34 -7.40 -11.51 10.31
C LYS A 34 -8.02 -12.25 9.13
N GLU A 35 -9.34 -12.13 8.92
CA GLU A 35 -10.03 -12.84 7.84
C GLU A 35 -9.62 -12.34 6.46
N ILE A 36 -9.41 -11.04 6.29
CA ILE A 36 -8.90 -10.46 5.03
C ILE A 36 -7.47 -10.93 4.78
N VAL A 37 -6.60 -10.87 5.81
CA VAL A 37 -5.18 -11.24 5.68
C VAL A 37 -4.99 -12.73 5.42
N LYS A 38 -5.89 -13.60 5.88
CA LYS A 38 -5.86 -15.04 5.53
C LYS A 38 -5.87 -15.28 4.02
N ASN A 39 -6.55 -14.44 3.25
CA ASN A 39 -6.62 -14.56 1.79
C ASN A 39 -5.25 -14.39 1.13
N ASN A 40 -4.28 -13.74 1.80
CA ASN A 40 -2.91 -13.61 1.30
C ASN A 40 -2.19 -14.96 1.13
N VAL A 41 -2.74 -16.06 1.64
CA VAL A 41 -2.23 -17.41 1.36
C VAL A 41 -2.17 -17.70 -0.14
N GLU A 42 -3.07 -17.12 -0.94
CA GLU A 42 -3.11 -17.25 -2.40
C GLU A 42 -1.90 -16.58 -3.08
N LEU A 43 -1.28 -15.60 -2.43
CA LEU A 43 -0.08 -14.92 -2.92
C LEU A 43 1.20 -15.67 -2.59
N LYS A 44 1.16 -16.61 -1.63
CA LYS A 44 2.34 -17.32 -1.15
C LYS A 44 2.94 -18.16 -2.27
N ASP A 45 4.23 -17.95 -2.53
CA ASP A 45 5.01 -18.68 -3.53
C ASP A 45 4.45 -18.63 -4.96
N LYS A 46 3.49 -17.73 -5.26
CA LYS A 46 2.79 -17.65 -6.56
C LYS A 46 3.74 -17.52 -7.75
N HIS A 47 4.85 -16.81 -7.56
CA HIS A 47 5.89 -16.57 -8.59
C HIS A 47 7.24 -17.20 -8.24
N LYS A 48 7.26 -18.19 -7.34
CA LYS A 48 8.51 -18.78 -6.84
C LYS A 48 9.35 -19.39 -7.96
N GLY A 49 10.62 -19.02 -7.99
CA GLY A 49 11.58 -19.47 -9.02
C GLY A 49 11.46 -18.70 -10.34
N GLY A 50 10.45 -17.84 -10.49
CA GLY A 50 10.33 -16.91 -11.61
C GLY A 50 11.09 -15.61 -11.38
N ARG A 51 11.14 -14.79 -12.43
CA ARG A 51 11.64 -13.41 -12.37
C ARG A 51 10.47 -12.46 -12.14
N CYS A 52 10.67 -11.49 -11.26
CA CYS A 52 9.73 -10.41 -10.99
C CYS A 52 10.49 -9.09 -10.86
N PHE A 53 9.81 -7.99 -11.16
CA PHE A 53 10.36 -6.65 -11.03
C PHE A 53 9.55 -5.84 -10.02
N LEU A 54 10.25 -5.14 -9.13
CA LEU A 54 9.66 -4.24 -8.16
C LEU A 54 9.98 -2.80 -8.57
N LEU A 55 8.95 -2.01 -8.85
CA LEU A 55 9.07 -0.64 -9.35
C LEU A 55 8.64 0.35 -8.27
N GLY A 56 9.63 1.05 -7.73
CA GLY A 56 9.43 2.24 -6.90
C GLY A 56 9.50 3.52 -7.72
N SER A 57 9.17 4.65 -7.09
CA SER A 57 9.13 5.97 -7.74
C SER A 57 10.41 6.80 -7.57
N GLY A 58 11.55 6.16 -7.33
CA GLY A 58 12.83 6.86 -7.14
C GLY A 58 13.29 7.56 -8.43
N PRO A 59 14.00 8.70 -8.35
CA PRO A 59 14.35 9.49 -9.54
C PRO A 59 15.25 8.73 -10.54
N SER A 60 15.96 7.68 -10.09
CA SER A 60 16.82 6.86 -10.93
C SER A 60 16.09 6.18 -12.09
N ILE A 61 14.77 6.02 -12.01
CA ILE A 61 13.98 5.37 -13.07
C ILE A 61 13.74 6.27 -14.29
N LYS A 62 13.93 7.59 -14.16
CA LYS A 62 13.60 8.56 -15.22
C LYS A 62 14.45 8.39 -16.47
N ASP A 63 15.69 7.94 -16.29
CA ASP A 63 16.68 7.80 -17.36
C ASP A 63 16.76 6.35 -17.89
N GLU A 64 15.91 5.46 -17.37
CA GLU A 64 15.90 4.04 -17.74
C GLU A 64 14.78 3.73 -18.74
N ASN A 65 15.06 2.87 -19.72
CA ASN A 65 14.01 2.36 -20.60
C ASN A 65 13.26 1.20 -19.93
N LEU A 66 12.08 1.48 -19.38
CA LEU A 66 11.29 0.50 -18.63
C LEU A 66 10.29 -0.28 -19.50
N LYS A 67 10.06 0.13 -20.75
CA LYS A 67 9.10 -0.52 -21.67
C LYS A 67 9.29 -2.04 -21.83
N PRO A 68 10.52 -2.62 -21.80
CA PRO A 68 10.69 -4.07 -21.85
C PRO A 68 9.97 -4.83 -20.73
N LEU A 69 9.64 -4.17 -19.62
CA LEU A 69 8.92 -4.77 -18.49
C LEU A 69 7.43 -5.05 -18.78
N LYS A 70 6.91 -4.60 -19.92
CA LYS A 70 5.54 -4.93 -20.37
C LYS A 70 5.24 -6.43 -20.30
N ASN A 71 6.18 -7.28 -20.71
CA ASN A 71 6.02 -8.73 -20.75
C ASN A 71 6.55 -9.44 -19.50
N GLU A 72 6.85 -8.71 -18.43
CA GLU A 72 7.36 -9.25 -17.16
C GLU A 72 6.34 -9.10 -16.03
N ILE A 73 6.45 -9.94 -15.00
CA ILE A 73 5.65 -9.79 -13.77
C ILE A 73 6.19 -8.58 -13.01
N VAL A 74 5.32 -7.58 -12.81
CA VAL A 74 5.69 -6.28 -12.22
C VAL A 74 4.86 -6.01 -10.97
N PHE A 75 5.53 -5.56 -9.93
CA PHE A 75 4.98 -5.02 -8.70
C PHE A 75 5.30 -3.52 -8.66
N ALA A 76 4.32 -2.67 -8.99
CA ALA A 76 4.46 -1.22 -8.93
C ALA A 76 3.93 -0.67 -7.59
N LEU A 77 4.53 0.41 -7.09
CA LEU A 77 4.30 0.91 -5.75
C LEU A 77 3.87 2.38 -5.75
N ASN A 78 2.88 2.71 -4.92
CA ASN A 78 2.52 4.08 -4.52
C ASN A 78 2.33 5.05 -5.70
N ASN A 79 3.27 5.96 -5.95
CA ASN A 79 3.15 7.01 -6.97
C ASN A 79 3.76 6.60 -8.33
N PHE A 80 4.13 5.34 -8.52
CA PHE A 80 4.70 4.89 -9.78
C PHE A 80 3.72 5.03 -10.96
N TYR A 81 2.41 5.05 -10.73
CA TYR A 81 1.40 5.26 -11.78
C TYR A 81 1.55 6.58 -12.55
N VAL A 82 2.26 7.55 -11.98
CA VAL A 82 2.53 8.87 -12.59
C VAL A 82 3.64 8.80 -13.63
N HIS A 83 4.42 7.70 -13.69
CA HIS A 83 5.51 7.56 -14.65
C HIS A 83 4.98 7.40 -16.09
N ASP A 84 5.61 8.05 -17.07
CA ASP A 84 5.15 8.06 -18.47
C ASP A 84 5.03 6.65 -19.08
N ASP A 85 5.96 5.76 -18.74
CA ASP A 85 5.93 4.36 -19.21
C ASP A 85 4.92 3.48 -18.45
N PHE A 86 4.26 3.96 -17.40
CA PHE A 86 3.36 3.15 -16.57
C PHE A 86 2.24 2.47 -17.37
N PRO A 87 1.49 3.16 -18.26
CA PRO A 87 0.43 2.52 -19.04
C PRO A 87 0.96 1.38 -19.91
N GLU A 88 2.13 1.55 -20.53
CA GLU A 88 2.74 0.53 -21.40
C GLU A 88 3.25 -0.67 -20.59
N ILE A 89 3.89 -0.44 -19.44
CA ILE A 89 4.39 -1.51 -18.57
C ILE A 89 3.24 -2.36 -18.02
N MET A 90 2.13 -1.73 -17.68
CA MET A 90 1.00 -2.38 -17.01
C MET A 90 -0.06 -2.94 -17.98
N SER A 91 0.03 -2.67 -19.28
CA SER A 91 -0.91 -3.19 -20.28
C SER A 91 -0.56 -4.58 -20.83
N GLY A 92 0.52 -5.21 -20.37
CA GLY A 92 0.93 -6.53 -20.86
C GLY A 92 0.04 -7.66 -20.38
N ASP A 93 0.01 -8.78 -21.10
CA ASP A 93 -0.86 -9.93 -20.83
C ASP A 93 -0.36 -10.85 -19.69
N VAL A 94 0.69 -10.44 -18.99
CA VAL A 94 1.21 -11.14 -17.81
C VAL A 94 0.70 -10.48 -16.54
N GLU A 95 0.61 -11.23 -15.45
CA GLU A 95 0.08 -10.70 -14.19
C GLU A 95 0.83 -9.46 -13.71
N LYS A 96 0.05 -8.43 -13.35
CA LYS A 96 0.54 -7.17 -12.79
C LYS A 96 -0.01 -6.98 -11.38
N TYR A 97 0.79 -6.32 -10.55
CA TYR A 97 0.47 -6.02 -9.17
C TYR A 97 0.71 -4.53 -8.92
N TYR A 98 -0.24 -3.88 -8.27
CA TYR A 98 -0.08 -2.51 -7.80
C TYR A 98 -0.33 -2.45 -6.30
N MET A 99 0.67 -1.99 -5.56
CA MET A 99 0.67 -2.01 -4.11
C MET A 99 0.69 -0.59 -3.56
N THR A 100 -0.18 -0.32 -2.58
CA THR A 100 -0.20 0.97 -1.87
C THR A 100 0.10 0.76 -0.40
N ALA A 101 0.98 1.60 0.15
CA ALA A 101 1.20 1.64 1.59
C ALA A 101 -0.08 2.14 2.31
N PRO A 102 -0.27 1.79 3.59
CA PRO A 102 -1.37 2.34 4.35
C PRO A 102 -1.26 3.87 4.45
N ILE A 103 -2.39 4.57 4.37
CA ILE A 103 -2.44 6.03 4.45
C ILE A 103 -1.93 6.55 5.80
N HIS A 104 -1.32 7.72 5.80
CA HIS A 104 -0.75 8.32 7.01
C HIS A 104 -0.68 9.86 6.94
N PRO A 105 -0.59 10.56 8.08
CA PRO A 105 -0.22 11.98 8.11
C PRO A 105 1.18 12.22 7.51
N PRO A 106 1.50 13.42 6.98
CA PRO A 106 0.77 14.67 7.16
C PRO A 106 -0.45 14.85 6.24
N GLN A 107 -0.64 13.97 5.26
CA GLN A 107 -1.75 14.07 4.31
C GLN A 107 -3.11 13.96 5.01
N ILE A 108 -4.04 14.81 4.60
CA ILE A 108 -5.42 14.81 5.08
C ILE A 108 -6.30 13.92 4.19
N GLU A 109 -7.49 13.56 4.69
CA GLU A 109 -8.44 12.70 3.98
C GLU A 109 -8.77 13.16 2.56
N LYS A 110 -8.93 14.48 2.37
CA LYS A 110 -9.17 15.06 1.03
C LYS A 110 -8.02 14.76 0.07
N GLU A 111 -6.77 14.89 0.52
CA GLU A 111 -5.59 14.64 -0.32
C GLU A 111 -5.48 13.15 -0.67
N TRP A 112 -5.78 12.27 0.28
CA TRP A 112 -5.85 10.83 0.01
C TRP A 112 -6.95 10.48 -0.99
N LYS A 113 -8.14 11.07 -0.85
CA LYS A 113 -9.23 10.92 -1.82
C LYS A 113 -8.80 11.37 -3.21
N ASP A 114 -8.22 12.56 -3.33
CA ASP A 114 -7.78 13.13 -4.60
C ASP A 114 -6.72 12.21 -5.24
N TRP A 115 -5.78 11.70 -4.44
CA TRP A 115 -4.76 10.77 -4.89
C TRP A 115 -5.30 9.41 -5.35
N PHE A 116 -6.26 8.81 -4.62
CA PHE A 116 -6.88 7.55 -5.05
C PHE A 116 -7.73 7.73 -6.31
N SER A 117 -8.38 8.87 -6.47
CA SER A 117 -9.16 9.18 -7.67
C SER A 117 -8.24 9.34 -8.89
N ASP A 118 -7.11 10.03 -8.74
CA ASP A 118 -6.10 10.14 -9.79
C ASP A 118 -5.48 8.78 -10.12
N MET A 119 -5.19 7.97 -9.11
CA MET A 119 -4.72 6.60 -9.29
C MET A 119 -5.73 5.75 -10.09
N GLU A 120 -7.02 5.76 -9.75
CA GLU A 120 -8.06 5.00 -10.47
C GLU A 120 -8.13 5.38 -11.95
N ASN A 121 -8.09 6.69 -12.25
CA ASN A 121 -8.14 7.20 -13.63
C ASN A 121 -6.98 6.70 -14.50
N ASN A 122 -5.82 6.43 -13.89
CA ASN A 122 -4.63 5.95 -14.59
C ASN A 122 -4.45 4.43 -14.52
N MET A 123 -5.18 3.75 -13.64
CA MET A 123 -5.00 2.33 -13.37
C MET A 123 -5.66 1.46 -14.44
N PRO A 124 -4.94 0.51 -15.07
CA PRO A 124 -5.56 -0.48 -15.95
C PRO A 124 -6.49 -1.42 -15.17
N LYS A 125 -7.52 -1.95 -15.84
CA LYS A 125 -8.53 -2.83 -15.22
C LYS A 125 -7.99 -4.20 -14.79
N ASN A 126 -7.00 -4.75 -15.49
CA ASN A 126 -6.52 -6.11 -15.24
C ASN A 126 -5.27 -6.12 -14.34
N VAL A 127 -5.35 -5.48 -13.17
CA VAL A 127 -4.21 -5.35 -12.24
C VAL A 127 -4.62 -5.84 -10.86
N ASN A 128 -3.77 -6.66 -10.23
CA ASN A 128 -3.99 -7.11 -8.86
C ASN A 128 -3.67 -5.96 -7.89
N LEU A 129 -4.70 -5.26 -7.42
CA LEU A 129 -4.57 -4.16 -6.46
C LEU A 129 -4.43 -4.69 -5.02
N ILE A 130 -3.39 -4.24 -4.32
CA ILE A 130 -3.11 -4.61 -2.93
C ILE A 130 -2.99 -3.33 -2.10
N PHE A 131 -3.97 -3.08 -1.25
CA PHE A 131 -4.01 -1.92 -0.37
C PHE A 131 -3.53 -2.28 1.04
N GLY A 132 -2.61 -1.47 1.58
CA GLY A 132 -2.12 -1.64 2.93
C GLY A 132 -3.18 -1.40 4.01
N ILE A 133 -3.25 -2.31 4.99
CA ILE A 133 -4.09 -2.14 6.17
C ILE A 133 -3.41 -1.21 7.20
N SER A 134 -4.19 -0.36 7.87
CA SER A 134 -3.73 0.45 9.00
C SER A 134 -4.66 0.31 10.19
N ASN A 135 -4.16 0.64 11.37
CA ASN A 135 -4.96 0.78 12.59
C ASN A 135 -5.41 2.22 12.86
N GLN A 136 -5.36 3.09 11.84
CA GLN A 136 -5.86 4.46 11.94
C GLN A 136 -7.39 4.47 11.84
N ILE A 137 -8.01 5.53 12.37
CA ILE A 137 -9.47 5.72 12.28
C ILE A 137 -9.87 5.85 10.80
N ASN A 138 -9.14 6.67 10.05
CA ASN A 138 -9.28 6.80 8.62
C ASN A 138 -8.32 5.80 7.95
N THR A 139 -8.88 4.84 7.22
CA THR A 139 -8.14 3.81 6.49
C THR A 139 -8.31 4.02 4.99
N ALA A 140 -7.39 3.48 4.18
CA ALA A 140 -7.56 3.46 2.72
C ALA A 140 -8.93 2.86 2.35
N LYS A 141 -9.27 1.69 2.93
CA LYS A 141 -10.54 1.01 2.69
C LYS A 141 -11.76 1.93 2.91
N SER A 142 -11.80 2.65 4.03
CA SER A 142 -12.92 3.56 4.31
C SER A 142 -13.06 4.66 3.27
N ILE A 143 -11.95 5.22 2.77
CA ILE A 143 -11.99 6.25 1.73
C ILE A 143 -12.48 5.65 0.41
N LEU A 144 -11.93 4.48 0.01
CA LEU A 144 -12.32 3.81 -1.23
C LEU A 144 -13.81 3.44 -1.24
N ASP A 145 -14.30 2.83 -0.15
CA ASP A 145 -15.70 2.44 -0.01
C ASP A 145 -16.64 3.66 -0.05
N HIS A 146 -16.30 4.76 0.65
CA HIS A 146 -17.16 5.96 0.68
C HIS A 146 -17.21 6.72 -0.65
N GLN A 147 -16.19 6.54 -1.50
CA GLN A 147 -16.08 7.23 -2.78
C GLN A 147 -16.42 6.33 -3.98
N ASN A 148 -16.75 5.05 -3.74
CA ASN A 148 -16.99 4.04 -4.78
C ASN A 148 -15.82 3.94 -5.78
N LEU A 149 -14.59 3.99 -5.28
CA LEU A 149 -13.37 3.91 -6.09
C LEU A 149 -12.96 2.44 -6.29
N PHE A 150 -12.48 2.13 -7.49
CA PHE A 150 -12.04 0.82 -7.98
C PHE A 150 -13.15 -0.24 -8.04
N GLU A 151 -14.43 0.15 -8.17
CA GLU A 151 -15.54 -0.82 -8.32
C GLU A 151 -15.52 -1.60 -9.64
N ASN A 152 -14.81 -1.08 -10.65
CA ASN A 152 -14.74 -1.64 -12.00
C ASN A 152 -13.33 -2.18 -12.37
N HIS A 153 -12.48 -2.37 -11.36
CA HIS A 153 -11.11 -2.89 -11.47
C HIS A 153 -11.00 -4.27 -10.83
#